data_AF-A0A5E5AJR1-F1
#
_entry.id   AF-A0A5E5AJR1-F1
#
_cell.length_a   1.000
_cell.length_b   1.000
_cell.length_c   1.000
_cell.angle_alpha   90.00
_cell.angle_beta   90.00
_cell.angle_gamma   90.00
#
_symmetry.space_group_name_H-M   'P 1'
#
loop_
_entity.id
_entity.type
_entity.pdbx_description
1 polymer ?
#
loop_
_entity_poly.entity_id
_entity_poly.type
_entity_poly.pdbx_seq_one_letter_code
_entity_poly.pdbx_strand_id
1 'polypeptide(L)'
;MLDAEPVVCRPVIPYTRRAPIVRVLEISSELTITVSWNDATGGNYGAQIWRIRKAHHPGVCALTNETIDVGDFVYRPLFGDIPPLNADAMISAEAIRTMREAENRELEPAL
;
A
#
# COMPACT_ATOMS: atom_id res chain seq x y z
N MET A 1 19.44 -27.02 21.52
CA MET A 1 19.01 -26.54 20.19
C MET A 1 17.52 -26.33 20.29
N LEU A 2 17.13 -25.15 20.77
CA LEU A 2 15.73 -24.74 20.80
C LEU A 2 15.61 -23.77 19.64
N ASP A 3 15.20 -24.29 18.50
CA ASP A 3 14.83 -23.47 17.35
C ASP A 3 13.55 -22.74 17.75
N ALA A 4 13.73 -21.52 18.27
CA ALA A 4 12.62 -20.63 18.56
C ALA A 4 12.00 -20.26 17.22
N GLU A 5 10.85 -20.85 16.92
CA GLU A 5 10.00 -20.45 15.81
C GLU A 5 9.85 -18.92 15.83
N PRO A 6 10.05 -18.21 14.70
CA PRO A 6 9.95 -16.76 14.67
C PRO A 6 8.55 -16.36 15.13
N VAL A 7 8.50 -15.44 16.10
CA VAL A 7 7.23 -14.87 16.56
C VAL A 7 6.62 -14.10 15.39
N VAL A 8 5.62 -14.70 14.74
CA VAL A 8 4.84 -14.02 13.71
C VAL A 8 3.97 -12.98 14.42
N CYS A 9 4.44 -11.73 14.43
CA CYS A 9 3.65 -10.57 14.83
C CYS A 9 2.50 -10.41 13.83
N ARG A 10 1.36 -11.06 14.10
CA ARG A 10 0.16 -10.82 13.31
C ARG A 10 -0.28 -9.38 13.57
N PRO A 11 -0.37 -8.51 12.55
CA PRO A 11 -0.85 -7.16 12.76
C PRO A 11 -2.28 -7.23 13.32
N VAL A 12 -2.49 -6.63 14.49
CA VAL A 12 -3.84 -6.34 14.98
C VAL A 12 -4.36 -5.24 14.06
N ILE A 13 -5.06 -5.62 13.00
CA ILE A 13 -5.75 -4.67 12.13
C ILE A 13 -6.91 -4.11 12.98
N PRO A 14 -6.89 -2.83 13.40
CA PRO A 14 -7.96 -2.28 14.24
C PRO A 14 -9.30 -2.13 13.49
N TYR A 15 -9.36 -2.51 12.21
CA TYR A 15 -10.48 -2.25 11.33
C TYR A 15 -11.26 -3.53 11.06
N THR A 16 -12.04 -3.97 12.05
CA THR A 16 -13.27 -4.71 11.75
C THR A 16 -14.27 -3.73 11.12
N ARG A 17 -14.15 -3.46 9.82
CA ARG A 17 -15.10 -2.80 8.91
C ARG A 17 -14.46 -2.83 7.51
N ARG A 18 -15.24 -3.08 6.45
CA ARG A 18 -14.78 -3.41 5.07
C ARG A 18 -13.47 -2.72 4.66
N ALA A 19 -12.54 -3.51 4.08
CA ALA A 19 -11.29 -3.00 3.53
C ALA A 19 -11.53 -1.82 2.57
N PRO A 20 -10.62 -0.82 2.55
CA PRO A 20 -10.73 0.32 1.65
C PRO A 20 -10.72 -0.16 0.19
N ILE A 21 -11.51 0.50 -0.66
CA ILE A 21 -11.37 0.35 -2.10
C ILE A 21 -10.23 1.28 -2.53
N VAL A 22 -9.12 0.67 -2.93
CA VAL A 22 -7.90 1.35 -3.38
C VAL A 22 -7.74 1.16 -4.88
N ARG A 23 -7.50 2.26 -5.60
CA ARG A 23 -7.17 2.23 -7.03
C ARG A 23 -5.94 3.07 -7.28
N VAL A 24 -4.94 2.52 -7.98
CA VAL A 24 -3.81 3.30 -8.47
C VAL A 24 -4.27 4.00 -9.74
N LEU A 25 -4.26 5.33 -9.73
CA LEU A 25 -4.70 6.15 -10.87
C LEU A 25 -3.53 6.46 -11.81
N GLU A 26 -2.33 6.63 -11.25
CA GLU A 26 -1.14 7.00 -12.00
C GLU A 26 0.13 6.56 -11.26
N ILE A 27 1.15 6.14 -12.01
CA ILE A 27 2.51 5.93 -11.50
C ILE A 27 3.42 6.96 -12.18
N SER A 28 3.58 8.13 -11.55
CA SER A 28 4.38 9.22 -12.12
C SER A 28 5.89 8.95 -12.08
N SER A 29 6.35 8.16 -11.09
CA SER A 29 7.72 7.62 -11.02
C SER A 29 7.78 6.46 -10.02
N GLU A 30 8.95 5.81 -9.90
CA GLU A 30 9.20 4.85 -8.82
C GLU A 30 9.05 5.46 -7.42
N LEU A 31 9.12 6.79 -7.29
CA LEU A 31 9.05 7.47 -6.00
C LEU A 31 7.66 8.01 -5.67
N THR A 32 6.76 8.14 -6.65
CA THR A 32 5.49 8.85 -6.50
C THR A 32 4.39 8.22 -7.34
N ILE A 33 3.24 7.97 -6.71
CA ILE A 33 2.03 7.46 -7.33
C ILE A 33 0.83 8.33 -6.96
N THR A 34 -0.23 8.27 -7.75
CA THR A 34 -1.53 8.87 -7.45
C THR A 34 -2.55 7.77 -7.19
N VAL A 35 -3.27 7.86 -6.08
CA VAL A 35 -4.18 6.82 -5.57
C VAL A 35 -5.56 7.41 -5.32
N SER A 36 -6.59 6.67 -5.72
CA SER A 36 -7.96 6.84 -5.25
C SER A 36 -8.20 5.94 -4.06
N TRP A 37 -8.72 6.51 -2.98
CA TRP A 37 -9.01 5.82 -1.73
C TRP A 37 -10.48 6.02 -1.36
N ASN A 38 -11.20 4.94 -1.11
CA ASN A 38 -12.56 4.99 -0.60
C ASN A 38 -12.70 4.04 0.59
N ASP A 39 -12.83 4.61 1.78
CA ASP A 39 -13.13 3.88 3.01
C ASP A 39 -14.48 4.37 3.53
N ALA A 40 -15.39 3.41 3.77
CA ALA A 40 -16.74 3.68 4.27
C ALA A 40 -16.75 4.39 5.64
N THR A 41 -15.62 4.39 6.36
CA THR A 41 -15.45 5.05 7.66
C THR A 41 -14.29 6.04 7.70
N GLY A 42 -13.29 5.86 6.84
CA GLY A 42 -12.08 6.69 6.76
C GLY A 42 -12.14 7.81 5.72
N GLY A 43 -13.24 7.93 4.97
CA GLY A 43 -13.46 8.98 3.99
C GLY A 43 -13.04 8.59 2.56
N ASN A 44 -13.33 9.50 1.64
CA ASN A 44 -12.99 9.37 0.23
C ASN A 44 -11.93 10.39 -0.17
N TYR A 45 -10.84 9.91 -0.78
CA TYR A 45 -9.80 10.73 -1.38
C TYR A 45 -9.72 10.37 -2.87
N GLY A 46 -10.22 11.26 -3.73
CA GLY A 46 -10.40 10.98 -5.16
C GLY A 46 -9.08 10.75 -5.91
N ALA A 47 -8.16 11.70 -5.81
CA ALA A 47 -6.81 11.62 -6.38
C ALA A 47 -5.82 12.17 -5.34
N GLN A 48 -5.15 11.27 -4.63
CA GLN A 48 -4.21 11.60 -3.58
C GLN A 48 -2.79 11.21 -4.01
N ILE A 49 -1.82 12.09 -3.77
CA ILE A 49 -0.41 11.81 -4.06
C ILE A 49 0.19 10.98 -2.93
N TRP A 50 0.88 9.91 -3.27
CA TRP A 50 1.58 9.04 -2.34
C TRP A 50 3.06 8.95 -2.71
N ARG A 51 3.94 8.94 -1.70
CA ARG A 51 5.39 8.90 -1.88
C ARG A 51 6.02 7.68 -1.25
N ILE A 52 7.07 7.17 -1.88
CA ILE A 52 7.83 6.03 -1.36
C ILE A 52 8.56 6.40 -0.07
N ARG A 53 8.58 5.46 0.86
CA ARG A 53 9.23 5.50 2.18
C ARG A 53 9.64 4.08 2.56
N LYS A 54 10.49 3.95 3.58
CA LYS A 54 10.66 2.68 4.28
C LYS A 54 9.57 2.52 5.34
N ALA A 55 9.03 1.32 5.50
CA ALA A 55 8.09 1.00 6.57
C ALA A 55 8.82 1.04 7.92
N HIS A 56 8.35 1.88 8.84
CA HIS A 56 8.91 2.00 10.18
C HIS A 56 8.21 1.07 11.20
N HIS A 57 7.09 0.47 10.81
CA HIS A 57 6.31 -0.47 11.61
C HIS A 57 5.69 -1.52 10.69
N PRO A 58 5.36 -2.72 11.19
CA PRO A 58 4.68 -3.73 10.39
C PRO A 58 3.29 -3.24 10.00
N GLY A 59 2.77 -3.77 8.90
CA GLY A 59 1.47 -3.38 8.37
C GLY A 59 0.91 -4.35 7.35
N VAL A 60 -0.09 -3.89 6.62
CA VAL A 60 -0.68 -4.61 5.49
C VAL A 60 -0.73 -3.69 4.28
N CYS A 61 -0.48 -4.25 3.11
CA CYS A 61 -0.63 -3.56 1.84
C CYS A 61 -2.11 -3.31 1.59
N ALA A 62 -2.53 -2.05 1.52
CA ALA A 62 -3.93 -1.69 1.29
C ALA A 62 -4.44 -2.10 -0.12
N LEU A 63 -3.52 -2.41 -1.05
CA LEU A 63 -3.85 -2.86 -2.41
C LEU A 63 -4.03 -4.38 -2.50
N THR A 64 -3.12 -5.16 -1.91
CA THR A 64 -3.08 -6.63 -2.05
C THR A 64 -3.51 -7.38 -0.79
N ASN A 65 -3.62 -6.68 0.34
CA ASN A 65 -3.87 -7.24 1.67
C ASN A 65 -2.76 -8.18 2.18
N GLU A 66 -1.60 -8.17 1.55
CA GLU A 66 -0.40 -8.90 2.00
C GLU A 66 0.30 -8.17 3.15
N THR A 67 1.09 -8.91 3.92
CA THR A 67 1.87 -8.37 5.04
C THR A 67 3.01 -7.47 4.55
N ILE A 68 3.32 -6.45 5.33
CA ILE A 68 4.46 -5.55 5.13
C ILE A 68 5.32 -5.62 6.39
N ASP A 69 6.61 -5.87 6.21
CA ASP A 69 7.60 -5.91 7.27
C ASP A 69 8.32 -4.57 7.44
N VAL A 70 8.97 -4.41 8.59
CA VAL A 70 9.78 -3.22 8.87
C VAL A 70 10.98 -3.19 7.93
N GLY A 71 11.19 -2.06 7.27
CA GLY A 71 12.28 -1.86 6.31
C GLY A 71 11.84 -1.99 4.85
N ASP A 72 10.69 -2.59 4.58
CA ASP A 72 10.12 -2.69 3.24
C ASP A 72 9.85 -1.31 2.63
N PHE A 73 9.97 -1.21 1.31
CA PHE A 73 9.60 0.00 0.61
C PHE A 73 8.08 0.04 0.39
N VAL A 74 7.47 1.13 0.84
CA VAL A 74 6.02 1.35 0.78
C VAL A 74 5.72 2.76 0.29
N TYR A 75 4.63 2.93 -0.44
CA TYR A 75 4.03 4.23 -0.67
C TYR A 75 3.12 4.58 0.51
N ARG A 76 3.19 5.83 0.96
CA ARG A 76 2.27 6.42 1.97
C ARG A 76 1.69 7.74 1.45
N PRO A 77 0.51 8.17 1.93
CA PRO A 77 -0.06 9.46 1.55
C PRO A 77 0.90 10.61 1.85
N LEU A 78 1.05 11.52 0.88
CA LEU A 78 1.70 12.79 1.11
C LEU A 78 0.65 13.78 1.64
N PHE A 79 0.94 14.42 2.77
CA PHE A 79 0.07 15.43 3.37
C PHE A 79 0.90 16.56 4.01
N GLY A 80 0.25 17.70 4.26
CA GLY A 80 0.84 18.86 4.92
C GLY A 80 0.77 18.75 6.45
N ASP A 81 0.32 19.81 7.12
CA ASP A 81 0.33 19.87 8.58
C ASP A 81 -0.73 18.98 9.25
N ILE A 82 -1.86 18.76 8.56
CA ILE A 82 -2.98 17.97 9.10
C ILE A 82 -2.98 16.60 8.42
N PRO A 83 -2.75 15.50 9.16
CA PRO A 83 -2.77 14.16 8.60
C PRO A 83 -4.18 13.74 8.18
N PRO A 84 -4.35 13.14 6.99
CA PRO A 84 -5.61 12.51 6.62
C PRO A 84 -5.85 11.25 7.46
N LEU A 85 -7.09 10.75 7.49
CA LEU A 85 -7.44 9.54 8.25
C LEU A 85 -6.69 8.30 7.76
N ASN A 86 -6.28 8.29 6.48
CA ASN A 86 -5.49 7.22 5.90
C ASN A 86 -3.97 7.45 5.98
N ALA A 87 -3.48 8.41 6.79
CA ALA A 87 -2.04 8.75 6.88
C ALA A 87 -1.13 7.54 7.17
N ASP A 88 -1.65 6.54 7.89
CA ASP A 88 -0.93 5.32 8.23
C ASP A 88 -1.08 4.17 7.22
N ALA A 89 -1.87 4.38 6.17
CA ALA A 89 -2.04 3.39 5.13
C ALA A 89 -0.74 3.18 4.35
N MET A 90 -0.52 1.94 3.94
CA MET A 90 0.66 1.53 3.19
C MET A 90 0.26 0.79 1.93
N ILE A 91 1.00 1.01 0.84
CA ILE A 91 0.94 0.18 -0.36
C ILE A 91 2.37 -0.30 -0.65
N SER A 92 2.57 -1.61 -0.76
CA SER A 92 3.90 -2.18 -1.05
C SER A 92 4.43 -1.68 -2.40
N ALA A 93 5.70 -1.25 -2.44
CA ALA A 93 6.34 -0.85 -3.68
C ALA A 93 6.49 -2.02 -4.65
N GLU A 94 6.69 -3.24 -4.13
CA GLU A 94 6.73 -4.45 -4.95
C GLU A 94 5.37 -4.73 -5.60
N ALA A 95 4.27 -4.59 -4.86
CA ALA A 95 2.93 -4.77 -5.42
C ALA A 95 2.66 -3.81 -6.59
N ILE A 96 3.09 -2.56 -6.49
CA ILE A 96 3.00 -1.59 -7.59
C ILE A 96 3.86 -1.99 -8.79
N ARG A 97 5.09 -2.48 -8.55
CA ARG A 97 5.97 -2.99 -9.62
C ARG A 97 5.32 -4.16 -10.35
N THR A 98 4.81 -5.15 -9.61
CA THR A 98 4.15 -6.33 -10.19
C THR A 98 2.90 -5.95 -10.97
N MET A 99 2.09 -5.01 -10.46
CA MET A 99 0.91 -4.49 -11.16
C MET A 99 1.31 -3.85 -12.49
N ARG A 100 2.32 -2.98 -12.48
CA ARG A 100 2.83 -2.33 -13.70
C ARG A 100 3.40 -3.33 -14.71
N GLU A 101 4.12 -4.35 -14.25
CA GLU A 101 4.62 -5.41 -15.10
C GLU A 101 3.49 -6.25 -15.71
N ALA A 102 2.42 -6.51 -14.96
CA ALA A 102 1.25 -7.21 -15.47
C ALA A 102 0.53 -6.41 -16.57
N GLU A 103 0.29 -5.12 -16.34
CA GLU A 103 -0.30 -4.21 -17.35
C GLU A 103 0.55 -4.16 -18.62
N ASN A 104 1.88 -4.08 -18.49
CA ASN A 104 2.78 -4.09 -19.65
C ASN A 104 2.71 -5.40 -20.44
N ARG A 105 2.56 -6.56 -19.77
CA ARG A 105 2.46 -7.86 -20.45
C ARG A 105 1.15 -8.04 -21.21
N GLU A 106 0.07 -7.44 -20.74
CA GLU A 106 -1.23 -7.47 -21.44
C GLU A 106 -1.25 -6.63 -22.72
N LEU A 107 -0.29 -5.69 -22.85
CA LEU A 107 -0.09 -4.86 -24.03
C LEU A 107 0.81 -5.50 -25.10
N GLU A 108 1.49 -6.61 -24.80
CA GLU A 108 2.24 -7.38 -25.79
C GLU A 108 1.26 -8.30 -26.55
N PRO A 109 1.03 -8.09 -27.86
CA PRO A 109 0.15 -8.96 -28.62
C PRO A 109 0.74 -10.36 -28.65
N ALA A 110 -0.08 -11.36 -28.32
CA ALA A 110 0.24 -12.76 -28.51
C ALA A 110 0.70 -12.96 -29.96
N LEU A 111 1.99 -13.26 -30.13
CA LEU A 111 2.63 -13.56 -31.40
C LEU A 111 2.61 -15.07 -31.64
#